data_AF-A0A3B8ZET3-F1
#
_entry.id   AF-A0A3B8ZET3-F1
#
_cell.length_a   1.000
_cell.length_b   1.000
_cell.length_c   1.000
_cell.angle_alpha   90.00
_cell.angle_beta   90.00
_cell.angle_gamma   90.00
#
_symmetry.space_group_name_H-M   'P 1'
#
loop_
_entity.id
_entity.type
_entity.pdbx_description
1 polymer ?
#
loop_
_entity_poly.entity_id
_entity_poly.type
_entity_poly.pdbx_seq_one_letter_code
_entity_poly.pdbx_strand_id
1 'polypeptide(L)' 'TSAWAQLGAMSDVLRQFPGKKLCIDHHVGEDDLGTEFFKDTSAEATGHLVAKLAKHLQVPINKSMATALYAAIA' A
#
# COMPACT_ATOMS: atom_id res chain seq x y z
N THR A 1 -7.37 -7.53 3.43
CA THR A 1 -8.51 -6.65 3.11
C THR A 1 -8.04 -5.22 3.25
N SER A 2 -8.69 -4.26 2.60
CA SER A 2 -8.43 -2.81 2.75
C SER A 2 -9.58 -2.14 3.51
N ALA A 3 -9.63 -2.26 4.83
CA ALA A 3 -10.79 -1.87 5.64
C ALA A 3 -10.45 -0.95 6.82
N TRP A 4 -11.42 -0.13 7.25
CA TRP A 4 -11.28 0.80 8.38
C TRP A 4 -10.89 0.08 9.67
N ALA A 5 -11.42 -1.13 9.89
CA ALA A 5 -11.13 -1.92 11.09
C ALA A 5 -9.63 -2.23 11.25
N GLN A 6 -8.86 -2.28 10.16
CA GLN A 6 -7.42 -2.58 10.21
C GLN A 6 -6.57 -1.35 10.58
N LEU A 7 -7.13 -0.14 10.49
CA LEU A 7 -6.42 1.10 10.80
C LEU A 7 -6.44 1.43 12.30
N GLY A 8 -7.37 0.85 13.07
CA GLY A 8 -7.50 1.11 14.51
C GLY A 8 -7.61 2.60 14.81
N ALA A 9 -6.82 3.10 15.76
CA ALA A 9 -6.81 4.50 16.17
C ALA A 9 -6.42 5.49 15.04
N MET A 10 -5.73 5.03 14.00
CA MET A 10 -5.38 5.89 12.84
C MET A 10 -6.57 6.19 11.93
N SER A 11 -7.70 5.50 12.10
CA SER A 11 -8.90 5.72 11.29
C SER A 11 -9.39 7.16 11.40
N ASP A 12 -9.38 7.74 12.61
CA ASP A 12 -9.90 9.10 12.83
C ASP A 12 -8.98 10.16 12.22
N VAL A 13 -7.67 9.93 12.27
CA VAL A 13 -6.68 10.77 11.60
C VAL A 13 -6.89 10.76 10.09
N LEU A 14 -7.09 9.58 9.48
CA LEU A 14 -7.28 9.44 8.04
C LEU A 14 -8.64 9.94 7.54
N ARG A 15 -9.67 9.98 8.39
CA ARG A 15 -10.95 10.62 8.08
C ARG A 15 -10.84 12.15 8.08
N GLN A 16 -10.06 12.71 9.00
CA GLN A 16 -9.88 14.16 9.12
C GLN A 16 -8.81 14.72 8.18
N PHE A 17 -7.96 13.86 7.61
CA PHE A 17 -6.89 14.29 6.72
C PHE A 17 -7.45 14.91 5.42
N PRO A 18 -7.16 16.20 5.13
CA PRO A 18 -7.75 16.91 4.00
C PRO A 18 -7.03 16.64 2.67
N GLY A 19 -5.87 15.98 2.70
CA GLY A 19 -5.07 15.71 1.52
C GLY A 19 -5.55 14.50 0.71
N LYS A 20 -4.95 14.32 -0.47
CA LYS A 20 -5.16 13.12 -1.27
C LYS A 20 -4.61 11.89 -0.55
N LYS A 21 -5.36 10.81 -0.60
CA LYS A 21 -5.03 9.53 0.02
C LYS A 21 -4.94 8.45 -1.04
N LEU A 22 -3.90 7.63 -0.97
CA LEU A 22 -3.65 6.50 -1.86
C LEU A 22 -3.62 5.22 -1.05
N CYS A 23 -4.25 4.16 -1.53
CA CYS A 23 -4.16 2.82 -0.95
C CYS A 23 -3.51 1.87 -1.96
N ILE A 24 -2.35 1.30 -1.60
CA ILE A 24 -1.66 0.27 -2.39
C ILE A 24 -1.85 -1.04 -1.65
N ASP A 25 -2.56 -1.99 -2.25
CA ASP A 25 -2.89 -3.24 -1.58
C ASP A 25 -3.07 -4.40 -2.57
N HIS A 26 -2.82 -5.63 -2.09
CA HIS A 26 -2.98 -6.85 -2.89
C HIS A 26 -4.22 -7.66 -2.49
N HIS A 27 -4.99 -7.22 -1.50
CA HIS A 27 -6.16 -7.96 -1.05
C HIS A 27 -7.40 -7.71 -1.93
N VAL A 28 -8.29 -8.69 -1.99
CA VAL A 28 -9.54 -8.59 -2.77
C VAL A 28 -10.51 -7.56 -2.18
N GLY A 29 -10.89 -7.71 -0.90
CA GLY A 29 -11.91 -6.86 -0.29
C GLY A 29 -11.43 -5.45 0.08
N GLU A 30 -12.34 -4.47 0.05
CA GLU A 30 -12.13 -3.08 0.46
C GLU A 30 -13.39 -2.44 1.05
N ASP A 31 -13.19 -1.46 1.94
CA ASP A 31 -14.18 -0.46 2.34
C ASP A 31 -14.02 0.81 1.47
N ASP A 32 -15.01 1.72 1.51
CA ASP A 32 -14.79 3.09 1.04
C ASP A 32 -13.94 3.86 2.07
N LEU A 33 -12.63 3.95 1.78
CA LEU A 33 -11.65 4.67 2.59
C LEU A 33 -11.50 6.15 2.16
N GLY A 34 -12.23 6.59 1.13
CA GLY A 34 -12.02 7.88 0.48
C GLY A 34 -10.60 8.01 -0.08
N THR A 35 -10.07 6.93 -0.67
CA THR A 35 -8.72 6.85 -1.25
C THR A 35 -8.80 6.47 -2.72
N GLU A 36 -7.79 6.87 -3.49
CA GLU A 36 -7.56 6.24 -4.79
C GLU A 36 -6.86 4.88 -4.58
N PHE A 37 -7.45 3.82 -5.13
CA PHE A 37 -6.98 2.45 -4.96
C PHE A 37 -6.05 2.02 -6.10
N PHE A 38 -4.87 1.54 -5.73
CA PHE A 38 -3.89 0.90 -6.61
C PHE A 38 -3.76 -0.56 -6.18
N LYS A 39 -4.64 -1.41 -6.72
CA LYS A 39 -4.76 -2.81 -6.32
C LYS A 39 -4.46 -3.78 -7.44
N ASP A 40 -3.79 -4.87 -7.10
CA ASP A 40 -3.54 -6.01 -7.97
C ASP A 40 -3.61 -7.27 -7.12
N THR A 41 -4.75 -7.96 -7.20
CA THR A 41 -5.05 -9.13 -6.37
C THR A 41 -4.32 -10.39 -6.84
N SER A 42 -3.62 -10.32 -7.97
CA SER A 42 -2.77 -11.41 -8.45
C SER A 42 -1.35 -11.33 -7.89
N ALA A 43 -0.96 -10.20 -7.29
CA ALA A 43 0.34 -10.02 -6.69
C ALA A 43 0.46 -10.80 -5.37
N GLU A 44 1.63 -11.39 -5.15
CA GLU A 44 1.92 -12.22 -3.99
C GLU A 44 1.93 -11.42 -2.68
N ALA A 45 2.27 -10.14 -2.74
CA ALA A 45 2.30 -9.24 -1.58
C ALA A 45 2.28 -7.77 -2.00
N THR A 46 1.90 -6.87 -1.09
CA THR A 46 2.00 -5.42 -1.29
C THR A 46 3.45 -4.96 -1.56
N GLY A 47 4.45 -5.68 -1.03
CA GLY A 47 5.87 -5.43 -1.33
C GLY A 47 6.19 -5.49 -2.83
N HIS A 48 5.57 -6.41 -3.57
CA HIS A 48 5.68 -6.49 -5.03
C HIS A 48 5.19 -5.20 -5.70
N LEU A 49 4.02 -4.69 -5.27
CA LEU A 49 3.40 -3.50 -5.83
C LEU A 49 4.25 -2.25 -5.58
N VAL A 50 4.84 -2.14 -4.39
CA VAL A 50 5.78 -1.06 -4.06
C VAL A 50 7.04 -1.13 -4.92
N ALA A 51 7.58 -2.32 -5.17
CA ALA A 51 8.72 -2.49 -6.08
C ALA A 51 8.39 -2.11 -7.53
N LYS A 52 7.20 -2.50 -8.03
CA LYS A 52 6.68 -2.08 -9.36
C LYS A 52 6.55 -0.56 -9.44
N LEU A 53 6.00 0.08 -8.40
CA LEU A 53 5.86 1.53 -8.34
C LEU A 53 7.23 2.24 -8.39
N ALA A 54 8.19 1.79 -7.59
CA ALA A 54 9.55 2.35 -7.61
C ALA A 54 10.18 2.25 -9.00
N LYS A 55 10.03 1.11 -9.68
CA LYS A 55 10.49 0.93 -11.07
C LYS A 55 9.80 1.90 -12.03
N HIS A 56 8.48 2.05 -11.93
CA HIS A 56 7.70 2.94 -12.80
C HIS A 56 8.12 4.41 -12.62
N LEU A 57 8.39 4.83 -11.39
CA LEU A 57 8.86 6.17 -11.05
C LEU A 57 10.37 6.38 -11.23
N GLN A 58 11.09 5.36 -11.72
CA GLN A 58 12.55 5.39 -11.89
C GLN A 58 13.32 5.70 -10.58
N VAL A 59 12.76 5.29 -9.44
CA VAL A 59 13.41 5.43 -8.13
C VAL A 59 14.36 4.25 -7.91
N PRO A 60 15.68 4.49 -7.72
CA PRO A 60 16.63 3.41 -7.47
C PRO A 60 16.40 2.80 -6.09
N ILE A 61 16.21 1.48 -6.04
CA ILE A 61 16.06 0.73 -4.79
C ILE A 61 17.45 0.53 -4.18
N ASN A 62 17.70 1.15 -3.02
CA ASN A 62 18.94 0.94 -2.27
C ASN A 62 18.88 -0.37 -1.45
N LYS A 63 20.01 -0.74 -0.83
CA LYS A 63 20.13 -1.99 -0.05
C LYS A 63 19.09 -2.10 1.08
N SER A 64 18.84 -1.03 1.82
CA SER A 64 17.89 -1.04 2.94
C SER A 64 16.45 -1.24 2.45
N MET A 65 16.07 -0.54 1.37
CA MET A 65 14.78 -0.72 0.72
C MET A 65 14.62 -2.15 0.18
N ALA A 66 15.65 -2.68 -0.48
CA ALA A 66 15.63 -4.06 -0.99
C ALA A 66 15.43 -5.09 0.11
N THR A 67 16.09 -4.92 1.27
CA THR A 67 15.89 -5.80 2.43
C THR A 67 14.45 -5.75 2.95
N ALA A 68 13.85 -4.56 3.07
CA ALA A 68 12.46 -4.42 3.51
C ALA A 68 11.47 -5.01 2.50
N LEU A 69 11.68 -4.77 1.20
CA LEU A 69 10.86 -5.33 0.14
C LEU A 69 10.96 -6.85 0.08
N TYR A 70 12.17 -7.40 0.26
CA TYR A 70 12.37 -8.84 0.32
C TYR A 70 11.62 -9.44 1.51
N ALA A 71 11.73 -8.86 2.70
CA ALA A 71 10.99 -9.31 3.88
C ALA A 71 9.46 -9.20 3.74
N ALA A 72 8.97 -8.26 2.92
CA ALA A 72 7.54 -8.10 2.65
C ALA A 72 6.99 -9.08 1.61
N ILE A 73 7.86 -9.79 0.87
CA ILE A 73 7.48 -10.76 -0.17
C ILE A 73 7.77 -12.21 0.28
N ALA A 74 8.84 -12.42 1.05
CA ALA A 74 9.37 -13.73 1.42
C ALA A 74 8.50 -14.51 2.43
#